data_AF-A0A839U0A7-F1
#
_entry.id   AF-A0A839U0A7-F1
#
_cell.length_a   1.000
_cell.length_b   1.000
_cell.length_c   1.000
_cell.angle_alpha   90.00
_cell.angle_beta   90.00
_cell.angle_gamma   90.00
#
_symmetry.space_group_name_H-M   'P 1'
#
loop_
_entity.id
_entity.type
_entity.pdbx_description
1 polymer ?
#
loop_
_entity_poly.entity_id
_entity_poly.type
_entity_poly.pdbx_seq_one_letter_code
_entity_poly.pdbx_strand_id
1 'polypeptide(L)' 'MTKAKPGVDKNLSNVVEDLDQTAVNSHQANQLQQKRNDRRHWDEINHQHTVDLEHPHS' A
#
# COMPACT_ATOMS: atom_id res chain seq x y z
N MET A 1 -14.88 4.83 12.60
CA MET A 1 -15.40 5.08 11.24
C MET A 1 -15.32 6.58 10.95
N THR A 2 -14.21 7.04 10.40
CA THR A 2 -14.00 8.45 10.06
C THR A 2 -14.88 8.78 8.86
N LYS A 3 -15.78 9.77 8.99
CA LYS A 3 -16.64 10.22 7.89
C LYS A 3 -15.75 10.77 6.77
N ALA A 4 -15.91 10.26 5.54
CA ALA A 4 -15.23 10.78 4.37
C ALA A 4 -15.59 12.27 4.15
N LYS A 5 -14.61 13.06 3.70
CA LYS A 5 -14.77 14.49 3.40
C LYS A 5 -15.88 14.67 2.35
N PRO A 6 -16.75 15.69 2.48
CA PRO A 6 -17.84 15.92 1.51
C PRO A 6 -17.27 16.10 0.10
N GLY A 7 -17.78 15.32 -0.86
CA GLY A 7 -17.35 15.34 -2.27
C GLY A 7 -16.33 14.27 -2.67
N VAL A 8 -15.81 13.46 -1.72
CA VAL A 8 -14.89 12.36 -2.03
C VAL A 8 -15.64 11.02 -1.98
N ASP A 9 -15.64 10.29 -3.10
CA ASP A 9 -16.12 8.91 -3.13
C ASP A 9 -15.25 8.07 -2.17
N LYS A 10 -15.90 7.36 -1.25
CA LYS A 10 -15.23 6.48 -0.28
C LYS A 10 -14.41 5.41 -0.98
N ASN A 11 -14.87 4.93 -2.13
CA ASN A 11 -14.16 3.93 -2.95
C ASN A 11 -12.94 4.53 -3.67
N LEU A 12 -12.87 5.87 -3.78
CA LEU A 12 -11.77 6.59 -4.41
C LEU A 12 -10.89 7.34 -3.40
N SER A 13 -11.17 7.21 -2.10
CA SER A 13 -10.39 7.92 -1.07
C SER A 13 -8.92 7.50 -1.06
N ASN A 14 -8.63 6.21 -1.29
CA ASN A 14 -7.27 5.70 -1.41
C ASN A 14 -6.58 6.24 -2.68
N VAL A 15 -7.33 6.35 -3.78
CA VAL A 15 -6.83 6.85 -5.07
C VAL A 15 -6.42 8.31 -4.95
N VAL A 16 -7.20 9.12 -4.25
CA VAL A 16 -6.87 10.54 -4.01
C VAL A 16 -5.60 10.68 -3.18
N GLU A 17 -5.43 9.86 -2.14
CA GLU A 17 -4.22 9.85 -1.30
C GLU A 17 -2.97 9.40 -2.07
N ASP A 18 -3.11 8.41 -2.95
CA ASP A 18 -2.01 7.90 -3.79
C ASP A 18 -1.60 8.88 -4.91
N LEU A 19 -2.53 9.69 -5.39
CA LEU A 19 -2.31 10.74 -6.40
C LEU A 19 -1.73 12.02 -5.81
N ASP A 20 -1.91 12.27 -4.51
CA ASP A 20 -1.38 13.44 -3.81
C ASP A 20 0.10 13.24 -3.46
N GLN A 21 0.96 13.20 -4.49
CA GLN A 21 2.40 13.04 -4.32
C GLN A 21 3.06 14.40 -4.08
N THR A 22 3.57 14.58 -2.86
CA THR A 22 4.41 15.74 -2.53
C THR A 22 5.65 15.76 -3.44
N ALA A 23 5.91 16.89 -4.09
CA ALA A 23 7.14 17.08 -4.84
C ALA A 23 8.35 16.97 -3.89
N VAL A 24 9.18 15.95 -4.10
CA VAL A 24 10.39 15.69 -3.32
C VAL A 24 11.64 15.82 -4.18
N ASN A 25 12.78 16.07 -3.56
CA ASN A 25 14.05 16.10 -4.29
C ASN A 25 14.46 14.69 -4.76
N SER A 26 15.45 14.63 -5.66
CA SER A 26 15.91 13.37 -6.28
C SER A 26 16.41 12.35 -5.26
N HIS A 27 17.08 12.79 -4.21
CA HIS A 27 17.58 11.90 -3.17
C HIS A 27 16.46 11.25 -2.36
N GLN A 28 15.47 12.04 -1.94
CA GLN A 28 14.27 11.54 -1.24
C GLN A 28 13.43 10.64 -2.15
N ALA A 29 13.28 10.98 -3.43
CA ALA A 29 12.59 10.14 -4.41
C ALA A 29 13.25 8.74 -4.49
N ASN A 30 14.58 8.70 -4.56
CA ASN A 30 15.34 7.45 -4.57
C ASN A 30 15.13 6.64 -3.28
N GLN A 31 15.16 7.28 -2.11
CA GLN A 31 14.88 6.60 -0.84
C GLN A 31 13.46 6.02 -0.79
N LEU A 32 12.45 6.77 -1.26
CA LEU A 32 11.06 6.30 -1.33
C LEU A 32 10.88 5.16 -2.34
N GLN A 33 11.63 5.15 -3.43
CA GLN A 33 11.61 4.08 -4.41
C GLN A 33 12.22 2.79 -3.84
N GLN A 34 13.35 2.90 -3.13
CA GLN A 34 13.96 1.77 -2.44
C GLN A 34 12.98 1.15 -1.43
N LYS A 35 12.38 1.96 -0.54
CA LYS A 35 11.36 1.49 0.41
C LYS A 35 10.19 0.77 -0.26
N ARG A 36 9.72 1.28 -1.40
CA ARG A 36 8.63 0.65 -2.18
C ARG A 36 9.08 -0.68 -2.79
N ASN A 37 10.31 -0.77 -3.27
CA ASN A 37 10.86 -2.01 -3.82
C ASN A 37 11.03 -3.07 -2.72
N ASP A 38 11.55 -2.69 -1.55
CA ASP A 38 11.72 -3.59 -0.41
C ASP A 38 10.36 -4.15 0.02
N ARG A 39 9.33 -3.29 0.12
CA ARG A 39 7.96 -3.74 0.42
C ARG A 39 7.42 -4.72 -0.62
N ARG A 40 7.54 -4.42 -1.92
CA ARG A 40 7.09 -5.32 -3.00
C ARG A 40 7.79 -6.67 -2.94
N HIS A 41 9.07 -6.70 -2.60
CA HIS A 41 9.84 -7.94 -2.47
C HIS A 41 9.34 -8.80 -1.30
N TRP A 42 9.05 -8.20 -0.14
CA TRP A 42 8.46 -8.91 0.99
C TRP A 42 7.04 -9.40 0.70
N ASP A 43 6.23 -8.59 0.04
CA ASP A 43 4.89 -8.99 -0.41
C ASP A 43 5.01 -10.18 -1.37
N GLU A 44 5.93 -10.16 -2.34
CA GLU A 44 6.16 -11.29 -3.25
C GLU A 44 6.54 -12.57 -2.49
N ILE A 45 7.46 -12.48 -1.53
CA ILE A 45 7.84 -13.63 -0.68
C ILE A 45 6.63 -14.17 0.11
N ASN A 46 5.84 -13.29 0.72
CA ASN A 46 4.66 -13.67 1.50
C ASN A 46 3.56 -14.26 0.62
N HIS A 47 3.39 -13.76 -0.61
CA HIS A 47 2.41 -14.27 -1.57
C HIS A 47 2.85 -15.60 -2.20
N GLN A 48 4.16 -15.85 -2.32
CA GLN A 48 4.70 -17.15 -2.74
C GLN A 48 4.61 -18.20 -1.62
N HIS A 49 4.63 -17.76 -0.36
CA HIS A 49 4.23 -18.60 0.76
C HIS A 49 2.70 -18.72 0.82
N THR A 50 2.14 -19.58 -0.03
CA THR A 50 0.89 -20.26 0.31
C THR A 50 1.21 -21.23 1.45
N VAL A 51 1.48 -20.72 2.65
CA VAL A 51 1.26 -21.56 3.84
C VAL A 51 -0.19 -21.95 3.71
N ASP A 52 -0.44 -23.25 3.48
CA ASP A 52 -1.80 -23.77 3.45
C ASP A 52 -2.49 -23.17 4.67
N LEU A 53 -3.45 -22.27 4.43
CA LEU A 53 -4.36 -21.85 5.48
C LEU A 53 -5.22 -23.08 5.73
N GLU A 54 -4.66 -24.09 6.41
CA GLU A 54 -5.43 -25.01 7.19
C GLU A 54 -6.11 -24.14 8.24
N HIS A 55 -7.33 -23.73 7.92
CA HIS A 55 -8.25 -23.20 8.89
C HIS A 55 -8.69 -24.43 9.69
N PRO A 56 -8.20 -24.68 10.93
CA PRO A 56 -8.74 -25.76 11.71
C PRO A 56 -10.20 -25.44 12.00
N HIS A 57 -11.10 -26.12 11.30
CA HIS A 57 -12.48 -26.25 11.74
C HIS A 57 -12.49 -27.33 12.84
N SER A 58 -12.32 -26.92 14.09
CA SER A 58 -12.79 -27.67 15.27
C SER A 58 -13.07 -26.74 16.44
#